data_AF-A0A388L1J2-F1
#
_entry.id   AF-A0A388L1J2-F1
#
_cell.length_a   1.000
_cell.length_b   1.000
_cell.length_c   1.000
_cell.angle_alpha   90.00
_cell.angle_beta   90.00
_cell.angle_gamma   90.00
#
_symmetry.space_group_name_H-M   'P 1'
#
loop_
_entity.id
_entity.type
_entity.pdbx_description
1 polymer ?
#
loop_
_entity_poly.entity_id
_entity_poly.type
_entity_poly.pdbx_seq_one_letter_code
_entity_poly.pdbx_strand_id
1 'polypeptide(L)'
;MSTEQDTGALPQHSARLAVRSHSVVPPRTKYQQQQLSRRTTPAASSTATAVPVTTGALPACPVQGAHEPLSDYLQRVQAFTNAVATAKAQQEAAEAGRQRLANEAAAQAQRIAEADVMVRDKRNAISMESLTQNESHWTTLLQGMLFEPSDERAEPTPAEAERSNLADLMLNVMRAVMWTNTMLTVQIHEGRQLRQAEQKDAAALTAAVLAAATHQQ
;
A
#
# COMPACT_ATOMS: atom_id res chain seq x y z
N MET A 1 -69.38 -0.84 -40.11
CA MET A 1 -69.67 0.53 -40.56
C MET A 1 -68.85 1.47 -39.67
N SER A 2 -67.91 2.17 -40.32
CA SER A 2 -67.18 3.42 -40.05
C SER A 2 -67.74 4.36 -38.97
N THR A 3 -67.05 5.32 -38.33
CA THR A 3 -65.67 5.89 -38.28
C THR A 3 -65.70 6.97 -37.17
N GLU A 4 -64.59 7.71 -36.98
CA GLU A 4 -64.37 8.91 -36.13
C GLU A 4 -63.70 8.56 -34.78
N GLN A 5 -62.38 8.73 -34.55
CA GLN A 5 -61.47 9.88 -34.72
C GLN A 5 -62.07 11.19 -34.17
N ASP A 6 -61.63 11.66 -33.00
CA ASP A 6 -60.56 12.66 -32.81
C ASP A 6 -60.44 13.01 -31.30
N THR A 7 -59.25 12.90 -30.71
CA THR A 7 -58.42 14.03 -30.23
C THR A 7 -59.05 14.93 -29.17
N GLY A 8 -58.45 14.94 -27.97
CA GLY A 8 -58.57 16.06 -27.06
C GLY A 8 -58.22 15.76 -25.61
N ALA A 9 -57.01 16.18 -25.20
CA ALA A 9 -56.74 17.00 -24.00
C ALA A 9 -55.48 16.58 -23.23
N LEU A 10 -54.38 17.25 -23.55
CA LEU A 10 -53.28 17.60 -22.63
C LEU A 10 -53.65 18.91 -21.92
N PRO A 11 -53.20 19.10 -20.67
CA PRO A 11 -52.40 20.30 -20.39
C PRO A 11 -51.14 19.95 -19.57
N GLN A 12 -49.95 20.23 -20.10
CA GLN A 12 -49.13 21.40 -19.77
C GLN A 12 -48.74 21.52 -18.28
N HIS A 13 -47.52 21.07 -17.95
CA HIS A 13 -46.51 21.91 -17.29
C HIS A 13 -45.15 21.18 -17.22
N SER A 14 -44.41 21.19 -18.34
CA SER A 14 -43.00 20.81 -18.36
C SER A 14 -42.16 21.99 -17.85
N ALA A 15 -42.10 22.16 -16.52
CA ALA A 15 -41.13 23.05 -15.92
C ALA A 15 -39.74 22.40 -16.01
N ARG A 16 -38.93 22.88 -16.96
CA ARG A 16 -37.49 22.63 -17.04
C ARG A 16 -36.83 23.15 -15.76
N LEU A 17 -36.44 22.25 -14.86
CA LEU A 17 -35.39 22.52 -13.89
C LEU A 17 -34.09 21.92 -14.42
N ALA A 18 -33.29 22.78 -15.06
CA ALA A 18 -31.90 22.50 -15.29
C ALA A 18 -31.18 22.48 -13.94
N VAL A 19 -31.08 21.30 -13.31
CA VAL A 19 -30.22 21.10 -12.14
C VAL A 19 -28.78 21.00 -12.65
N ARG A 20 -28.14 22.16 -12.76
CA ARG A 20 -26.69 22.27 -12.90
C ARG A 20 -26.09 21.73 -11.60
N SER A 21 -25.62 20.49 -11.65
CA SER A 21 -24.91 19.84 -10.55
C SER A 21 -23.56 20.54 -10.35
N HIS A 22 -23.57 21.66 -9.63
CA HIS A 22 -22.36 22.17 -9.01
C HIS A 22 -22.05 21.25 -7.85
N SER A 23 -20.96 20.47 -7.98
CA SER A 23 -20.38 19.75 -6.86
C SER A 23 -19.87 20.79 -5.84
N VAL A 24 -20.73 21.15 -4.90
CA VAL A 24 -20.34 21.94 -3.73
C VAL A 24 -19.64 20.96 -2.78
N VAL A 25 -18.32 20.92 -2.90
CA VAL A 25 -17.46 20.29 -1.90
C VAL A 25 -17.69 21.03 -0.58
N PRO A 26 -18.09 20.35 0.51
CA PRO A 26 -18.25 21.01 1.80
C PRO A 26 -16.91 21.59 2.28
N PRO A 27 -16.90 22.74 2.98
CA PRO A 27 -15.67 23.33 3.49
C PRO A 27 -14.99 22.32 4.43
N ARG A 28 -13.75 21.93 4.08
CA ARG A 28 -12.93 21.00 4.86
C ARG A 28 -12.78 21.50 6.29
N THR A 29 -12.99 20.61 7.25
CA THR A 29 -12.76 20.91 8.67
C THR A 29 -11.27 21.15 8.92
N LYS A 30 -10.94 22.04 9.85
CA LYS A 30 -9.55 22.39 10.21
C LYS A 30 -8.71 21.14 10.56
N TYR A 31 -9.36 20.10 11.07
CA TYR A 31 -8.72 18.82 11.40
C TYR A 31 -8.27 18.03 10.16
N GLN A 32 -9.05 18.02 9.07
CA GLN A 32 -8.66 17.39 7.79
C GLN A 32 -7.56 18.18 7.08
N GLN A 33 -7.58 19.52 7.13
CA GLN A 33 -6.48 20.34 6.63
C GLN A 33 -5.19 20.11 7.44
N GLN A 34 -5.30 19.90 8.76
CA GLN A 34 -4.14 19.60 9.60
C GLN A 34 -3.58 18.19 9.31
N GLN A 35 -4.43 17.21 9.03
CA GLN A 35 -3.96 15.87 8.64
C GLN A 35 -3.31 15.86 7.25
N LEU A 36 -3.83 16.63 6.28
CA LEU A 36 -3.17 16.80 4.98
C LEU A 36 -1.88 17.61 5.11
N SER A 37 -1.84 18.64 5.97
CA SER A 37 -0.62 19.42 6.24
C SER A 37 0.44 18.60 6.98
N ARG A 38 0.04 17.63 7.82
CA ARG A 38 0.97 16.66 8.42
C ARG A 38 1.42 15.57 7.45
N ARG A 39 0.71 15.37 6.34
CA ARG A 39 1.09 14.44 5.25
C ARG A 39 1.85 15.11 4.12
N THR A 40 1.95 16.43 4.12
CA THR A 40 2.98 17.13 3.36
C THR A 40 4.30 16.81 4.06
N THR A 41 4.95 15.76 3.58
CA THR A 41 6.40 15.60 3.72
C THR A 41 6.99 17.00 3.52
N PRO A 42 7.82 17.53 4.44
CA PRO A 42 8.73 18.57 4.03
C PRO A 42 9.39 17.99 2.80
N ALA A 43 9.20 18.60 1.64
CA ALA A 43 10.04 18.30 0.50
C ALA A 43 11.43 18.50 1.07
N ALA A 44 12.08 17.38 1.42
CA ALA A 44 13.39 17.36 2.01
C ALA A 44 14.15 18.23 1.05
N SER A 45 14.55 19.40 1.56
CA SER A 45 15.27 20.39 0.78
C SER A 45 16.35 19.57 0.16
N SER A 46 16.16 19.28 -1.12
CA SER A 46 17.11 18.51 -1.87
C SER A 46 18.18 19.56 -2.02
N THR A 47 19.07 19.60 -1.04
CA THR A 47 20.48 19.53 -1.36
C THR A 47 20.59 18.32 -2.27
N ALA A 48 20.22 18.53 -3.53
CA ALA A 48 20.96 18.03 -4.64
C ALA A 48 22.38 18.47 -4.30
N THR A 49 23.04 17.61 -3.52
CA THR A 49 24.39 17.26 -3.83
C THR A 49 24.24 16.75 -5.24
N ALA A 50 24.25 17.68 -6.20
CA ALA A 50 24.65 17.43 -7.54
C ALA A 50 26.02 16.83 -7.31
N VAL A 51 26.05 15.51 -7.16
CA VAL A 51 27.23 14.73 -7.47
C VAL A 51 27.55 15.29 -8.84
N PRO A 52 28.64 16.06 -8.97
CA PRO A 52 29.01 16.54 -10.28
C PRO A 52 29.17 15.23 -11.04
N VAL A 53 28.27 14.99 -12.00
CA VAL A 53 28.63 14.09 -13.07
C VAL A 53 29.70 14.88 -13.78
N THR A 54 30.93 14.73 -13.28
CA THR A 54 32.12 15.06 -14.01
C THR A 54 32.13 14.03 -15.13
N THR A 55 31.26 14.24 -16.12
CA THR A 55 31.51 13.80 -17.48
C THR A 55 32.77 14.57 -17.84
N GLY A 56 33.91 14.06 -17.40
CA GLY A 56 35.20 14.52 -17.89
C GLY A 56 35.09 14.35 -19.38
N ALA A 57 34.96 15.46 -20.09
CA ALA A 57 34.83 15.45 -21.53
C ALA A 57 36.02 14.65 -22.05
N LEU A 58 35.73 13.50 -22.68
CA LEU A 58 36.79 12.68 -23.25
C LEU A 58 37.59 13.57 -24.21
N PRO A 59 38.93 13.50 -24.16
CA PRO A 59 39.73 14.25 -25.11
C PRO A 59 39.31 13.90 -26.54
N ALA A 60 39.41 14.86 -27.46
CA ALA A 60 39.09 14.58 -28.86
C ALA A 60 40.02 13.49 -29.42
N CYS A 61 39.49 12.64 -30.31
CA CYS A 61 40.30 11.61 -30.96
C CYS A 61 41.44 12.29 -31.74
N PRO A 62 42.71 11.96 -31.46
CA PRO A 62 43.83 12.61 -32.11
C PRO A 62 43.87 12.24 -33.59
N VAL A 63 44.09 13.25 -34.44
CA VAL A 63 44.36 13.11 -35.88
C VAL A 63 45.81 13.52 -36.13
N GLN A 64 46.49 12.84 -37.05
CA GLN A 64 47.86 13.16 -37.43
C GLN A 64 47.90 14.48 -38.22
N GLY A 65 48.72 15.43 -37.78
CA GLY A 65 48.90 16.72 -38.46
C GLY A 65 49.77 16.60 -39.73
N ALA A 66 49.59 17.53 -40.68
CA ALA A 66 50.27 17.51 -41.99
C ALA A 66 51.81 17.55 -41.92
N HIS A 67 52.39 18.00 -40.81
CA HIS A 67 53.84 18.10 -40.58
C HIS A 67 54.29 17.48 -39.26
N GLU A 68 53.46 16.60 -38.71
CA GLU A 68 53.72 16.02 -37.41
C GLU A 68 54.59 14.75 -37.51
N PRO A 69 55.68 14.66 -36.71
CA PRO A 69 56.43 13.42 -36.57
C PRO A 69 55.53 12.28 -36.06
N LEU A 70 55.72 11.08 -36.62
CA LEU A 70 54.93 9.91 -36.24
C LEU A 70 55.04 9.57 -34.74
N SER A 71 56.20 9.82 -34.12
CA SER A 71 56.42 9.62 -32.68
C SER A 71 55.46 10.43 -31.82
N ASP A 72 55.26 11.70 -32.19
CA ASP A 72 54.45 12.65 -31.43
C ASP A 72 52.98 12.29 -31.56
N TYR A 73 52.59 11.82 -32.75
CA TYR A 73 51.24 11.32 -33.01
C TYR A 73 50.94 10.07 -32.18
N LEU A 74 51.85 9.09 -32.19
CA LEU A 74 51.72 7.86 -31.39
C LEU A 74 51.65 8.16 -29.88
N GLN A 75 52.44 9.13 -29.40
CA GLN A 75 52.40 9.55 -28.01
C GLN A 75 51.04 10.16 -27.62
N ARG A 76 50.43 10.98 -28.50
CA ARG A 76 49.08 11.48 -28.26
C ARG A 76 48.02 10.40 -28.35
N VAL A 77 48.14 9.45 -29.28
CA VAL A 77 47.26 8.28 -29.34
C VAL A 77 47.33 7.49 -28.05
N GLN A 78 48.52 7.23 -27.51
CA GLN A 78 48.69 6.53 -26.24
C GLN A 78 48.06 7.29 -25.07
N ALA A 79 48.28 8.61 -24.99
CA ALA A 79 47.67 9.46 -23.97
C ALA A 79 46.14 9.45 -24.06
N PHE A 80 45.58 9.50 -25.28
CA PHE A 80 44.14 9.38 -25.53
C PHE A 80 43.60 8.01 -25.07
N THR A 81 44.27 6.90 -25.42
CA THR A 81 43.87 5.55 -25.00
C THR A 81 43.87 5.41 -23.48
N ASN A 82 44.91 5.92 -22.80
CA ASN A 82 44.99 5.90 -21.35
C ASN A 82 43.88 6.76 -20.70
N ALA A 83 43.56 7.91 -21.28
CA ALA A 83 42.49 8.79 -20.82
C ALA A 83 41.11 8.14 -20.97
N VAL A 84 40.83 7.49 -22.11
CA VAL A 84 39.58 6.74 -22.33
C VAL A 84 39.47 5.56 -21.36
N ALA A 85 40.56 4.81 -21.14
CA ALA A 85 40.57 3.70 -20.18
C ALA A 85 40.28 4.19 -18.74
N THR A 86 40.90 5.31 -18.34
CA THR A 86 40.68 5.91 -17.01
C THR A 86 39.24 6.40 -16.86
N ALA A 87 38.69 7.07 -17.88
CA ALA A 87 37.32 7.55 -17.86
C ALA A 87 36.30 6.38 -17.81
N LYS A 88 36.57 5.29 -18.53
CA LYS A 88 35.75 4.07 -18.46
C LYS A 88 35.76 3.45 -17.06
N ALA A 89 36.94 3.32 -16.45
CA ALA A 89 37.06 2.80 -15.09
C ALA A 89 36.33 3.69 -14.06
N GLN A 90 36.39 5.02 -14.22
CA GLN A 90 35.63 5.95 -13.38
C GLN A 90 34.12 5.83 -13.58
N GLN A 91 33.66 5.65 -14.82
CA GLN A 91 32.24 5.44 -15.11
C GLN A 91 31.74 4.14 -14.47
N GLU A 92 32.45 3.03 -14.63
CA GLU A 92 32.10 1.74 -14.02
C GLU A 92 32.09 1.83 -12.50
N ALA A 93 33.07 2.50 -11.90
CA ALA A 93 33.10 2.75 -10.45
C ALA A 93 31.92 3.61 -9.98
N ALA A 94 31.54 4.63 -10.75
CA ALA A 94 30.39 5.48 -10.46
C ALA A 94 29.06 4.71 -10.61
N GLU A 95 28.95 3.83 -11.60
CA GLU A 95 27.80 2.93 -11.80
C GLU A 95 27.67 1.92 -10.65
N ALA A 96 28.77 1.28 -10.27
CA ALA A 96 28.81 0.38 -9.12
C ALA A 96 28.42 1.11 -7.82
N GLY A 97 28.89 2.35 -7.64
CA GLY A 97 28.49 3.22 -6.52
C GLY A 97 26.99 3.52 -6.51
N ARG A 98 26.42 3.91 -7.67
CA ARG A 98 24.97 4.14 -7.82
C ARG A 98 24.16 2.89 -7.51
N GLN A 99 24.58 1.73 -8.01
CA GLN A 99 23.90 0.46 -7.76
C GLN A 99 23.95 0.09 -6.28
N ARG A 100 25.10 0.29 -5.60
CA ARG A 100 25.22 0.04 -4.17
C ARG A 100 24.27 0.91 -3.36
N LEU A 101 24.21 2.21 -3.66
CA LEU A 101 23.29 3.14 -3.00
C LEU A 101 21.82 2.79 -3.26
N ALA A 102 21.49 2.37 -4.49
CA ALA A 102 20.14 1.90 -4.81
C ALA A 102 19.76 0.66 -4.00
N ASN A 103 20.67 -0.31 -3.88
CA ASN A 103 20.46 -1.52 -3.09
C ASN A 103 20.32 -1.20 -1.59
N GLU A 104 21.16 -0.32 -1.05
CA GLU A 104 21.08 0.14 0.35
C GLU A 104 19.74 0.85 0.64
N ALA A 105 19.31 1.74 -0.27
CA ALA A 105 18.03 2.44 -0.16
C ALA A 105 16.84 1.47 -0.23
N ALA A 106 16.88 0.49 -1.13
CA ALA A 106 15.86 -0.56 -1.22
C ALA A 106 15.80 -1.41 0.06
N ALA A 107 16.95 -1.83 0.59
CA ALA A 107 17.03 -2.58 1.84
C ALA A 107 16.53 -1.76 3.05
N GLN A 108 16.79 -0.44 3.07
CA GLN A 108 16.25 0.44 4.10
C GLN A 108 14.72 0.58 3.98
N ALA A 109 14.19 0.80 2.77
CA ALA A 109 12.75 0.89 2.52
C ALA A 109 12.04 -0.40 2.94
N GLN A 110 12.63 -1.56 2.66
CA GLN A 110 12.11 -2.86 3.09
C GLN A 110 12.07 -2.97 4.62
N ARG A 111 13.16 -2.63 5.32
CA ARG A 111 13.19 -2.66 6.80
C ARG A 111 12.12 -1.76 7.44
N ILE A 112 11.88 -0.59 6.84
CA ILE A 112 10.82 0.33 7.30
C ILE A 112 9.44 -0.30 7.08
N ALA A 113 9.19 -0.86 5.89
CA ALA A 113 7.92 -1.52 5.58
C ALA A 113 7.65 -2.71 6.51
N GLU A 114 8.67 -3.52 6.81
CA GLU A 114 8.58 -4.65 7.75
C GLU A 114 8.28 -4.18 9.18
N ALA A 115 8.93 -3.11 9.65
CA ALA A 115 8.67 -2.53 10.96
C ALA A 115 7.24 -1.99 11.08
N ASP A 116 6.73 -1.31 10.05
CA ASP A 116 5.36 -0.80 10.02
C ASP A 116 4.31 -1.93 10.06
N VAL A 117 4.58 -3.03 9.37
CA VAL A 117 3.73 -4.24 9.43
C VAL A 117 3.74 -4.81 10.85
N MET A 118 4.91 -4.95 11.48
CA MET A 118 5.01 -5.45 12.86
C MET A 118 4.26 -4.57 13.86
N VAL A 119 4.36 -3.24 13.74
CA VAL A 119 3.62 -2.30 14.61
C VAL A 119 2.11 -2.47 14.42
N ARG A 120 1.65 -2.61 13.17
CA ARG A 120 0.24 -2.86 12.86
C ARG A 120 -0.22 -4.19 13.43
N ASP A 121 0.59 -5.23 13.31
CA ASP A 121 0.24 -6.57 13.80
C ASP A 121 0.16 -6.62 15.32
N LYS A 122 1.07 -5.95 16.01
CA LYS A 122 0.98 -5.78 17.47
C LYS A 122 -0.30 -5.05 17.86
N ARG A 123 -0.66 -3.98 17.14
CA ARG A 123 -1.92 -3.25 17.40
C ARG A 123 -3.14 -4.14 17.17
N ASN A 124 -3.15 -4.92 16.10
CA ASN A 124 -4.23 -5.85 15.79
C ASN A 124 -4.36 -6.95 16.85
N ALA A 125 -3.24 -7.49 17.33
CA ALA A 125 -3.22 -8.49 18.40
C ALA A 125 -3.83 -7.93 19.70
N ILE A 126 -3.41 -6.73 20.13
CA ILE A 126 -3.98 -6.05 21.31
C ILE A 126 -5.48 -5.78 21.11
N SER A 127 -5.88 -5.39 19.90
CA SER A 127 -7.29 -5.17 19.57
C SER A 127 -8.12 -6.45 19.62
N MET A 128 -7.55 -7.59 19.20
CA MET A 128 -8.22 -8.88 19.25
C MET A 128 -8.38 -9.34 20.70
N GLU A 129 -7.34 -9.19 21.52
CA GLU A 129 -7.41 -9.50 22.95
C GLU A 129 -8.48 -8.67 23.66
N SER A 130 -8.53 -7.36 23.37
CA SER A 130 -9.58 -6.47 23.89
C SER A 130 -10.97 -6.89 23.42
N LEU A 131 -11.11 -7.34 22.16
CA LEU A 131 -12.38 -7.80 21.61
C LEU A 131 -12.86 -9.09 22.30
N THR A 132 -11.97 -10.07 22.49
CA THR A 132 -12.28 -11.31 23.22
C THR A 132 -12.65 -11.04 24.68
N GLN A 133 -11.94 -10.13 25.35
CA GLN A 133 -12.30 -9.75 26.72
C GLN A 133 -13.67 -9.07 26.77
N ASN A 134 -13.94 -8.14 25.85
CA ASN A 134 -15.22 -7.45 25.75
C ASN A 134 -16.37 -8.43 25.48
N GLU A 135 -16.17 -9.38 24.57
CA GLU A 135 -17.14 -10.44 24.28
C GLU A 135 -17.45 -11.28 25.51
N SER A 136 -16.43 -11.76 26.24
CA SER A 136 -16.63 -12.54 27.47
C SER A 136 -17.41 -11.75 28.54
N HIS A 137 -17.13 -10.45 28.66
CA HIS A 137 -17.79 -9.57 29.61
C HIS A 137 -19.28 -9.41 29.29
N TRP A 138 -19.62 -9.06 28.04
CA TRP A 138 -21.02 -8.89 27.65
C TRP A 138 -21.79 -10.20 27.58
N THR A 139 -21.13 -11.30 27.20
CA THR A 139 -21.76 -12.63 27.21
C THR A 139 -22.22 -12.98 28.62
N THR A 140 -21.39 -12.73 29.63
CA THR A 140 -21.75 -12.96 31.04
C THR A 140 -22.94 -12.09 31.46
N LEU A 141 -22.92 -10.80 31.10
CA LEU A 141 -24.03 -9.88 31.42
C LEU A 141 -25.35 -10.28 30.75
N LEU A 142 -25.31 -10.61 29.46
CA LEU A 142 -26.50 -10.95 28.69
C LEU A 142 -27.06 -12.32 29.07
N GLN A 143 -26.20 -13.30 29.38
CA GLN A 143 -26.66 -14.59 29.90
C GLN A 143 -27.39 -14.43 31.24
N GLY A 144 -26.92 -13.53 32.12
CA GLY A 144 -27.63 -13.22 33.37
C GLY A 144 -28.98 -12.50 33.19
N MET A 145 -29.30 -12.04 31.98
CA MET A 145 -30.61 -11.45 31.65
C MET A 145 -31.59 -12.45 31.03
N LEU A 146 -31.14 -13.66 30.68
CA LEU A 146 -32.00 -14.72 30.19
C LEU A 146 -32.91 -15.21 31.33
N PHE A 147 -34.17 -15.45 31.00
CA PHE A 147 -35.08 -16.04 31.97
C PHE A 147 -34.73 -17.51 32.18
N GLU A 148 -34.57 -17.91 33.44
CA GLU A 148 -34.34 -19.30 33.82
C GLU A 148 -35.62 -19.84 34.51
N PRO A 149 -36.36 -20.75 33.87
CA PRO A 149 -37.53 -21.39 34.48
C PRO A 149 -37.13 -22.15 35.75
N SER A 150 -37.98 -22.08 36.78
CA SER A 150 -37.80 -22.82 38.04
C SER A 150 -39.01 -23.71 38.33
N ASP A 151 -38.84 -24.69 39.22
CA ASP A 151 -39.92 -25.64 39.59
C ASP A 151 -41.18 -24.94 40.13
N GLU A 152 -41.02 -23.75 40.72
CA GLU A 152 -42.11 -22.94 41.25
C GLU A 152 -42.74 -22.02 40.19
N ARG A 153 -42.03 -21.77 39.08
CA ARG A 153 -42.44 -20.82 38.05
C ARG A 153 -41.83 -21.13 36.68
N ALA A 154 -42.66 -21.73 35.83
CA ALA A 154 -42.29 -22.11 34.46
C ALA A 154 -42.43 -20.97 33.43
N GLU A 155 -43.31 -19.99 33.66
CA GLU A 155 -43.60 -18.94 32.67
C GLU A 155 -43.01 -17.57 33.06
N PRO A 156 -42.30 -16.90 32.12
CA PRO A 156 -41.79 -15.55 32.32
C PRO A 156 -42.93 -14.53 32.35
N THR A 157 -42.72 -13.43 33.08
CA THR A 157 -43.61 -12.27 33.03
C THR A 157 -43.40 -11.59 31.67
N PRO A 158 -44.36 -10.79 31.18
CA PRO A 158 -44.15 -10.02 29.95
C PRO A 158 -42.84 -9.22 29.94
N ALA A 159 -42.48 -8.60 31.07
CA ALA A 159 -41.23 -7.83 31.20
C ALA A 159 -39.97 -8.71 31.18
N GLU A 160 -40.00 -9.91 31.77
CA GLU A 160 -38.88 -10.86 31.71
C GLU A 160 -38.74 -11.47 30.32
N ALA A 161 -39.85 -11.78 29.65
CA ALA A 161 -39.85 -12.27 28.28
C ALA A 161 -39.22 -11.24 27.33
N GLU A 162 -39.58 -9.96 27.45
CA GLU A 162 -38.96 -8.88 26.66
C GLU A 162 -37.46 -8.74 26.93
N ARG A 163 -37.03 -8.79 28.20
CA ARG A 163 -35.60 -8.73 28.58
C ARG A 163 -34.82 -9.93 28.05
N SER A 164 -35.38 -11.13 28.16
CA SER A 164 -34.78 -12.36 27.66
C SER A 164 -34.67 -12.35 26.13
N ASN A 165 -35.70 -11.86 25.43
CA ASN A 165 -35.69 -11.71 23.98
C ASN A 165 -34.63 -10.68 23.52
N LEU A 166 -34.50 -9.56 24.23
CA LEU A 166 -33.46 -8.57 23.94
C LEU A 166 -32.06 -9.15 24.17
N ALA A 167 -31.86 -9.88 25.27
CA ALA A 167 -30.60 -10.52 25.58
C ALA A 167 -30.20 -11.55 24.52
N ASP A 168 -31.14 -12.37 24.07
CA ASP A 168 -30.92 -13.36 23.00
C ASP A 168 -30.59 -12.70 21.66
N LEU A 169 -31.31 -11.63 21.28
CA LEU A 169 -31.01 -10.84 20.09
C LEU A 169 -29.59 -10.25 20.15
N MET A 170 -29.20 -9.65 21.28
CA MET A 170 -27.87 -9.06 21.45
C MET A 170 -26.76 -10.11 21.41
N LEU A 171 -26.96 -11.28 22.03
CA LEU A 171 -26.04 -12.41 21.96
C LEU A 171 -25.84 -12.89 20.52
N ASN A 172 -26.92 -13.00 19.74
CA ASN A 172 -26.86 -13.42 18.34
C ASN A 172 -26.14 -12.40 17.46
N VAL A 173 -26.38 -11.10 17.64
CA VAL A 173 -25.66 -10.03 16.94
C VAL A 173 -24.17 -10.04 17.29
N MET A 174 -23.83 -10.19 18.58
CA MET A 174 -22.44 -10.23 19.02
C MET A 174 -21.68 -11.42 18.43
N ARG A 175 -22.27 -12.61 18.46
CA ARG A 175 -21.69 -13.81 17.82
C ARG A 175 -21.48 -13.60 16.32
N ALA A 176 -22.45 -12.98 15.63
CA ALA A 176 -22.32 -12.70 14.20
C ALA A 176 -21.16 -11.74 13.90
N VAL A 177 -21.08 -10.62 14.63
CA VAL A 177 -20.00 -9.62 14.48
C VAL A 177 -18.64 -10.24 14.78
N MET A 178 -18.55 -11.02 15.86
CA MET A 178 -17.30 -11.65 16.23
C MET A 178 -16.88 -12.72 15.23
N TRP A 179 -17.81 -13.53 14.73
CA TRP A 179 -17.54 -14.49 13.66
C TRP A 179 -16.95 -13.79 12.43
N THR A 180 -17.54 -12.66 12.00
CA THR A 180 -16.99 -11.85 10.90
C THR A 180 -15.57 -11.37 11.19
N ASN A 181 -15.30 -10.90 12.41
CA ASN A 181 -13.97 -10.42 12.78
C ASN A 181 -12.91 -11.54 12.81
N THR A 182 -13.25 -12.69 13.39
CA THR A 182 -12.39 -13.88 13.43
C THR A 182 -12.10 -14.38 12.02
N MET A 183 -13.12 -14.49 11.16
CA MET A 183 -12.94 -14.90 9.76
C MET A 183 -12.04 -13.92 8.98
N LEU A 184 -12.21 -12.61 9.18
CA LEU A 184 -11.32 -11.62 8.57
C LEU A 184 -9.87 -11.79 9.03
N THR A 185 -9.66 -12.06 10.31
CA THR A 185 -8.32 -12.29 10.87
C THR A 185 -7.65 -13.53 10.26
N VAL A 186 -8.41 -14.62 10.11
CA VAL A 186 -7.95 -15.84 9.44
C VAL A 186 -7.54 -15.54 7.99
N GLN A 187 -8.39 -14.87 7.21
CA GLN A 187 -8.09 -14.52 5.82
C GLN A 187 -6.83 -13.64 5.68
N ILE A 188 -6.64 -12.67 6.57
CA ILE A 188 -5.44 -11.82 6.58
C ILE A 188 -4.19 -12.66 6.88
N HIS A 189 -4.29 -13.61 7.81
CA HIS A 189 -3.19 -14.49 8.16
C HIS A 189 -2.82 -15.45 7.00
N GLU A 190 -3.81 -16.10 6.40
CA GLU A 190 -3.63 -16.98 5.24
C GLU A 190 -3.03 -16.22 4.05
N GLY A 191 -3.57 -15.05 3.72
CA GLY A 191 -3.04 -14.21 2.64
C GLY A 191 -1.62 -13.70 2.90
N ARG A 192 -1.17 -13.64 4.17
CA ARG A 192 0.24 -13.38 4.49
C ARG A 192 1.11 -14.61 4.29
N GLN A 193 0.66 -15.77 4.75
CA GLN A 193 1.41 -17.01 4.56
C GLN A 193 1.64 -17.29 3.08
N LEU A 194 0.62 -17.09 2.24
CA LEU A 194 0.73 -17.25 0.80
C LEU A 194 1.80 -16.32 0.21
N ARG A 195 1.72 -15.01 0.50
CA ARG A 195 2.72 -14.04 0.01
C ARG A 195 4.14 -14.37 0.48
N GLN A 196 4.29 -14.86 1.71
CA GLN A 196 5.60 -15.27 2.22
C GLN A 196 6.13 -16.52 1.49
N ALA A 197 5.26 -17.47 1.17
CA ALA A 197 5.62 -18.63 0.36
C ALA A 197 6.05 -18.20 -1.05
N GLU A 198 5.24 -17.38 -1.72
CA GLU A 198 5.55 -16.83 -3.05
C GLU A 198 6.88 -16.07 -3.06
N GLN A 199 7.16 -15.27 -2.02
CA GLN A 199 8.41 -14.53 -1.92
C GLN A 199 9.61 -15.47 -1.74
N LYS A 200 9.47 -16.55 -0.95
CA LYS A 200 10.52 -17.57 -0.79
C LYS A 200 10.77 -18.31 -2.11
N ASP A 201 9.70 -18.67 -2.82
CA ASP A 201 9.81 -19.36 -4.11
C ASP A 201 10.46 -18.47 -5.16
N ALA A 202 10.08 -17.19 -5.23
CA ALA A 202 10.72 -16.22 -6.12
C ALA A 202 12.22 -16.03 -5.79
N ALA A 203 12.58 -15.98 -4.51
CA ALA A 203 13.98 -15.90 -4.09
C ALA A 203 14.76 -17.16 -4.48
N ALA A 204 14.17 -18.36 -4.29
CA ALA A 204 14.78 -19.63 -4.69
C ALA A 204 14.98 -19.72 -6.21
N LEU A 205 13.97 -19.31 -7.00
CA LEU A 205 14.06 -19.23 -8.46
C LEU A 205 15.16 -18.27 -8.92
N THR A 206 15.24 -17.09 -8.30
CA THR A 206 16.29 -16.10 -8.62
C THR A 206 17.68 -16.66 -8.34
N ALA A 207 17.86 -17.33 -7.19
CA ALA A 207 19.13 -17.98 -6.85
C ALA A 207 19.49 -19.11 -7.82
N ALA A 208 18.52 -19.93 -8.24
CA ALA A 208 18.74 -21.01 -9.21
C ALA A 208 19.14 -20.46 -10.59
N VAL A 209 18.50 -19.39 -11.06
CA VAL A 209 18.85 -18.72 -12.33
C VAL A 209 20.26 -18.16 -12.28
N LEU A 210 20.63 -17.49 -11.18
CA LEU A 210 22.00 -16.97 -11.01
C LEU A 210 23.04 -18.09 -11.00
N ALA A 211 22.78 -19.19 -10.27
CA ALA A 211 23.68 -20.34 -10.23
C ALA A 211 23.84 -21.00 -11.61
N ALA A 212 22.75 -21.15 -12.37
CA ALA A 212 22.78 -21.69 -13.72
C ALA A 212 23.57 -20.79 -14.69
N ALA A 213 23.42 -19.46 -14.57
CA ALA A 213 24.18 -18.50 -15.38
C ALA A 213 25.68 -18.55 -15.09
N THR A 214 26.09 -18.75 -13.84
CA THR A 214 27.52 -18.90 -13.47
C THR A 214 28.13 -20.23 -13.91
N HIS A 215 27.32 -21.29 -14.10
CA HIS A 215 27.79 -22.59 -14.57
C HIS A 215 28.01 -22.67 -16.09
N GLN A 216 27.58 -21.65 -16.85
CA GLN A 216 27.77 -21.58 -18.32
C GLN A 216 28.96 -20.69 -18.75
N GLN A 217 29.75 -20.18 -17.81
CA GLN A 217 31.01 -19.45 -18.06
C GLN A 217 32.22 -20.37 -17.84
#